data_AF-A0A9D1SQK3-F1
#
_entry.id   AF-A0A9D1SQK3-F1
#
_cell.length_a   1.000
_cell.length_b   1.000
_cell.length_c   1.000
_cell.angle_alpha   90.00
_cell.angle_beta   90.00
_cell.angle_gamma   90.00
#
_symmetry.space_group_name_H-M   'P 1'
#
loop_
_entity.id
_entity.type
_entity.pdbx_description
1 polymer ?
#
loop_
_entity_poly.entity_id
_entity_poly.type
_entity_poly.pdbx_seq_one_letter_code
_entity_poly.pdbx_strand_id
1 'polypeptide(L)'
;MKFVCILICLLLTFFLPVANAEGQWVRVTEEGVNLYATCESSKVIFLLEKSYYLQVLSEQNGMYQVAVMPNTADFPQITGYVWIGEVDDCDLAPVTPYYPTVKITVNSHSAPVKLSPLPSAQTLVTVTNTQSMSYYGEITSYGQLWYYVYFGGTFGYVQADAVTQPVISPHPTPLPQDVVTPPQTPEQPSEQQPAEQQGGTEIFLIIFVAVLAAAVCLAVFLPGNVKKKDAYDKDM
;
A
#
# COMPACT_ATOMS: atom_id res chain seq x y z
N MET A 1 -35.28 -3.46 -27.47
CA MET A 1 -33.82 -3.63 -27.60
C MET A 1 -32.96 -2.83 -26.62
N LYS A 2 -33.41 -1.70 -26.03
CA LYS A 2 -32.60 -0.91 -25.07
C LYS A 2 -32.50 -1.50 -23.65
N PHE A 3 -33.43 -2.38 -23.25
CA PHE A 3 -33.48 -2.93 -21.88
C PHE A 3 -32.61 -4.18 -21.65
N VAL A 4 -32.18 -4.87 -22.70
CA VAL A 4 -31.33 -6.08 -22.58
C VAL A 4 -29.87 -5.72 -22.29
N CYS A 5 -29.39 -4.56 -22.76
CA CYS A 5 -28.01 -4.11 -22.49
C CYS A 5 -27.77 -3.67 -21.04
N ILE A 6 -28.80 -3.12 -20.36
CA ILE A 6 -28.65 -2.61 -18.99
C ILE A 6 -28.57 -3.77 -17.98
N LEU A 7 -29.24 -4.89 -18.24
CA LEU A 7 -29.24 -6.05 -17.36
C LEU A 7 -27.92 -6.86 -17.44
N ILE A 8 -27.24 -6.85 -18.58
CA ILE A 8 -25.95 -7.53 -18.77
C ILE A 8 -24.80 -6.74 -18.12
N CYS A 9 -24.84 -5.40 -18.15
CA CYS A 9 -23.85 -4.57 -17.46
C CYS A 9 -23.92 -4.67 -15.93
N LEU A 10 -25.11 -4.96 -15.37
CA LEU A 10 -25.29 -5.05 -13.91
C LEU A 10 -24.93 -6.44 -13.33
N LEU A 11 -24.87 -7.48 -14.16
CA LEU A 11 -24.51 -8.84 -13.77
C LEU A 11 -23.00 -9.14 -13.90
N LEU A 12 -22.27 -8.33 -14.69
CA LEU A 12 -20.81 -8.44 -14.87
C LEU A 12 -19.99 -7.80 -13.75
N THR A 13 -20.59 -7.01 -12.86
CA THR A 13 -19.89 -6.44 -11.69
C THR A 13 -19.86 -7.39 -10.48
N PHE A 14 -20.63 -8.48 -10.50
CA PHE A 14 -20.77 -9.41 -9.37
C PHE A 14 -19.86 -10.64 -9.43
N PHE A 15 -19.13 -10.84 -10.52
CA PHE A 15 -18.15 -11.93 -10.67
C PHE A 15 -16.83 -11.43 -11.25
N LEU A 16 -16.33 -10.31 -10.73
CA LEU A 16 -14.89 -10.13 -10.75
C LEU A 16 -14.33 -11.02 -9.64
N PRO A 17 -13.44 -11.99 -9.94
CA PRO A 17 -12.55 -12.47 -8.90
C PRO A 17 -11.88 -11.23 -8.30
N VAL A 18 -11.68 -11.21 -6.98
CA VAL A 18 -10.74 -10.26 -6.37
C VAL A 18 -9.42 -10.53 -7.08
N ALA A 19 -9.12 -9.74 -8.10
CA ALA A 19 -7.82 -9.71 -8.70
C ALA A 19 -6.91 -9.33 -7.53
N ASN A 20 -6.05 -10.26 -7.11
CA ASN A 20 -4.87 -9.89 -6.36
C ASN A 20 -4.23 -8.78 -7.17
N ALA A 21 -4.38 -7.53 -6.71
CA ALA A 21 -3.70 -6.43 -7.33
C ALA A 21 -2.23 -6.81 -7.33
N GLU A 22 -1.65 -6.92 -8.52
CA GLU A 22 -0.21 -6.87 -8.73
C GLU A 22 0.26 -5.48 -8.26
N GLY A 23 0.23 -5.27 -6.95
CA GLY A 23 0.69 -4.08 -6.28
C GLY A 23 2.13 -4.29 -5.86
N GLN A 24 2.92 -3.23 -5.89
CA GLN A 24 4.25 -3.23 -5.30
C GLN A 24 4.10 -3.40 -3.78
N TRP A 25 4.94 -4.25 -3.20
CA TRP A 25 4.98 -4.52 -1.77
C TRP A 25 6.37 -4.19 -1.25
N VAL A 26 6.41 -3.69 -0.03
CA VAL A 26 7.65 -3.45 0.70
C VAL A 26 7.59 -4.15 2.05
N ARG A 27 8.75 -4.47 2.60
CA ARG A 27 8.90 -5.13 3.90
C ARG A 27 9.67 -4.25 4.86
N VAL A 28 9.18 -4.18 6.09
CA VAL A 28 9.88 -3.52 7.19
C VAL A 28 10.90 -4.50 7.75
N THR A 29 12.18 -4.25 7.53
CA THR A 29 13.28 -5.14 7.95
C THR A 29 14.04 -4.62 9.16
N GLU A 30 14.09 -3.29 9.30
CA GLU A 30 14.68 -2.60 10.44
C GLU A 30 13.69 -2.37 11.58
N GLU A 31 14.20 -2.07 12.77
CA GLU A 31 13.40 -1.62 13.92
C GLU A 31 13.33 -0.09 13.91
N GLY A 32 12.24 0.46 14.45
CA GLY A 32 12.13 1.91 14.61
C GLY A 32 11.74 2.68 13.35
N VAL A 33 11.27 1.99 12.30
CA VAL A 33 10.79 2.61 11.06
C VAL A 33 9.52 3.42 11.33
N ASN A 34 9.48 4.67 10.87
CA ASN A 34 8.36 5.57 11.15
C ASN A 34 7.31 5.55 10.03
N LEU A 35 6.03 5.54 10.40
CA LEU A 35 4.94 5.89 9.51
C LEU A 35 4.57 7.36 9.67
N TYR A 36 4.69 8.14 8.61
CA TYR A 36 4.40 9.57 8.59
C TYR A 36 3.00 9.85 8.02
N ALA A 37 2.40 10.96 8.45
CA ALA A 37 1.10 11.41 7.97
C ALA A 37 1.15 12.13 6.62
N THR A 38 2.34 12.61 6.21
CA THR A 38 2.56 13.41 5.01
C THR A 38 3.86 13.01 4.32
N CYS A 39 3.96 13.26 3.01
CA CYS A 39 5.18 13.08 2.21
C CYS A 39 6.31 14.07 2.53
N GLU A 40 6.07 15.01 3.45
CA GLU A 40 7.07 15.96 3.96
C GLU A 40 7.68 15.48 5.29
N SER A 41 7.31 14.27 5.75
CA SER A 41 7.75 13.69 7.03
C SER A 41 7.43 14.56 8.26
N SER A 42 6.44 15.45 8.17
CA SER A 42 6.20 16.49 9.19
C SER A 42 5.59 15.98 10.50
N LYS A 43 4.96 14.81 10.47
CA LYS A 43 4.31 14.20 11.63
C LYS A 43 4.38 12.68 11.53
N VAL A 44 4.97 12.05 12.55
CA VAL A 44 4.92 10.60 12.76
C VAL A 44 3.54 10.22 13.33
N ILE A 45 2.92 9.19 12.78
CA ILE A 45 1.71 8.55 13.29
C ILE A 45 2.11 7.52 14.34
N PHE A 46 2.94 6.53 13.95
CA PHE A 46 3.49 5.50 14.84
C PHE A 46 4.69 4.79 14.18
N LEU A 47 5.35 3.93 14.95
CA LEU A 47 6.45 3.06 14.54
C LEU A 47 5.89 1.78 13.92
N LEU A 48 6.36 1.44 12.72
CA LEU A 48 5.94 0.26 11.98
C LEU A 48 6.54 -1.01 12.58
N GLU A 49 5.72 -2.06 12.64
CA GLU A 49 6.13 -3.37 13.13
C GLU A 49 7.10 -4.07 12.16
N LYS A 50 8.29 -4.38 12.66
CA LYS A 50 9.32 -5.12 11.93
C LYS A 50 8.81 -6.48 11.47
N SER A 51 9.40 -6.98 10.39
CA SER A 51 9.13 -8.25 9.70
C SER A 51 7.87 -8.31 8.84
N TYR A 52 7.02 -7.30 8.92
CA TYR A 52 5.74 -7.23 8.20
C TYR A 52 5.83 -6.46 6.88
N TYR A 53 4.76 -6.57 6.10
CA TYR A 53 4.67 -6.07 4.74
C TYR A 53 3.67 -4.92 4.64
N LEU A 54 3.94 -4.00 3.72
CA LEU A 54 3.11 -2.85 3.43
C LEU A 54 2.83 -2.81 1.93
N GLN A 55 1.60 -2.44 1.57
CA GLN A 55 1.23 -2.27 0.17
C GLN A 55 1.61 -0.85 -0.27
N VAL A 56 2.42 -0.72 -1.32
CA VAL A 56 2.75 0.58 -1.91
C VAL A 56 1.60 1.04 -2.79
N LEU A 57 1.16 2.28 -2.59
CA LEU A 57 0.11 2.94 -3.35
C LEU A 57 0.68 3.96 -4.35
N SER A 58 1.72 4.70 -3.94
CA SER A 58 2.43 5.65 -4.78
C SER A 58 3.81 5.97 -4.23
N GLU A 59 4.64 6.61 -5.02
CA GLU A 59 5.96 7.12 -4.63
C GLU A 59 6.00 8.64 -4.81
N GLN A 60 6.40 9.37 -3.76
CA GLN A 60 6.48 10.83 -3.77
C GLN A 60 7.61 11.29 -2.85
N ASN A 61 8.44 12.23 -3.30
CA ASN A 61 9.51 12.85 -2.50
C ASN A 61 10.48 11.84 -1.84
N GLY A 62 10.78 10.71 -2.48
CA GLY A 62 11.65 9.68 -1.90
C GLY A 62 10.99 8.88 -0.77
N MET A 63 9.67 8.96 -0.64
CA MET A 63 8.86 8.19 0.29
C MET A 63 7.81 7.37 -0.46
N TYR A 64 7.52 6.18 0.04
CA TYR A 64 6.36 5.41 -0.39
C TYR A 64 5.13 5.83 0.40
N GLN A 65 4.05 6.13 -0.30
CA GLN A 65 2.71 6.12 0.29
C GLN A 65 2.27 4.67 0.42
N VAL A 66 2.04 4.22 1.64
CA VAL A 66 1.75 2.83 1.97
C VAL A 66 0.39 2.67 2.62
N ALA A 67 -0.24 1.53 2.37
CA ALA A 67 -1.45 1.11 3.06
C ALA A 67 -1.10 0.12 4.18
N VAL A 68 -1.65 0.36 5.37
CA VAL A 68 -1.44 -0.45 6.58
C VAL A 68 -2.76 -1.06 7.00
N MET A 69 -2.75 -2.33 7.42
CA MET A 69 -3.89 -3.19 7.77
C MET A 69 -4.69 -3.77 6.58
N PRO A 70 -5.34 -4.94 6.77
CA PRO A 70 -6.06 -5.67 5.71
C PRO A 70 -7.45 -5.11 5.35
N ASN A 71 -7.82 -3.92 5.84
CA ASN A 71 -9.12 -3.28 5.60
C ASN A 71 -10.33 -4.12 6.03
N THR A 72 -10.35 -4.58 7.28
CA THR A 72 -11.49 -5.31 7.87
C THR A 72 -12.30 -4.41 8.80
N ALA A 73 -13.49 -4.85 9.21
CA ALA A 73 -14.33 -4.08 10.14
C ALA A 73 -13.64 -3.77 11.48
N ASP A 74 -12.84 -4.72 11.98
CA ASP A 74 -12.08 -4.56 13.22
C ASP A 74 -10.75 -3.84 13.00
N PHE A 75 -10.14 -3.99 11.82
CA PHE A 75 -8.88 -3.35 11.44
C PHE A 75 -9.03 -2.59 10.13
N PRO A 76 -9.67 -1.40 10.14
CA PRO A 76 -9.78 -0.59 8.95
C PRO A 76 -8.40 -0.18 8.44
N GLN A 77 -8.26 -0.11 7.12
CA GLN A 77 -7.00 0.28 6.52
C GLN A 77 -6.75 1.77 6.71
N ILE A 78 -5.49 2.12 6.99
CA ILE A 78 -5.01 3.48 7.00
C ILE A 78 -3.92 3.65 5.94
N THR A 79 -3.68 4.89 5.55
CA THR A 79 -2.55 5.24 4.68
C THR A 79 -1.58 6.15 5.42
N GLY A 80 -0.31 6.03 5.07
CA GLY A 80 0.76 6.89 5.56
C GLY A 80 1.94 6.85 4.61
N TYR A 81 3.05 7.45 5.03
CA TYR A 81 4.28 7.56 4.23
C TYR A 81 5.44 6.94 4.99
N VAL A 82 6.35 6.27 4.29
CA VAL A 82 7.58 5.69 4.83
C VAL A 82 8.74 5.97 3.88
N TRP A 83 9.95 6.14 4.41
CA TRP A 83 11.13 6.36 3.57
C TRP A 83 11.48 5.12 2.77
N ILE A 84 11.80 5.29 1.48
CA ILE A 84 12.19 4.18 0.60
C ILE A 84 13.44 3.48 1.15
N GLY A 85 14.37 4.22 1.74
CA GLY A 85 15.59 3.66 2.32
C GLY A 85 15.43 2.96 3.67
N GLU A 86 14.23 2.93 4.26
CA GLU A 86 13.95 2.24 5.54
C GLU A 86 13.16 0.94 5.35
N VAL A 87 12.86 0.57 4.09
CA VAL A 87 12.08 -0.62 3.75
C VAL A 87 12.69 -1.33 2.54
N ASP A 88 12.49 -2.65 2.45
CA ASP A 88 13.00 -3.46 1.34
C ASP A 88 11.87 -3.81 0.37
N ASP A 89 12.09 -3.59 -0.92
CA ASP A 89 11.17 -3.99 -1.99
C ASP A 89 10.98 -5.52 -2.01
N CYS A 90 9.75 -5.94 -2.33
CA CYS A 90 9.39 -7.34 -2.46
C CYS A 90 9.02 -7.66 -3.91
N ASP A 91 9.86 -8.44 -4.58
CA ASP A 91 9.62 -8.89 -5.97
C ASP A 91 8.41 -9.82 -6.09
N LEU A 92 8.05 -10.50 -5.00
CA LEU A 92 6.94 -11.44 -4.93
C LEU A 92 5.88 -10.92 -3.96
N ALA A 93 4.61 -11.10 -4.32
CA ALA A 93 3.50 -10.77 -3.44
C ALA A 93 3.63 -11.54 -2.11
N PRO A 94 3.52 -10.86 -0.96
CA PRO A 94 3.71 -11.48 0.34
C PRO A 94 2.59 -12.46 0.67
N VAL A 95 2.90 -13.42 1.54
CA VAL A 95 1.88 -14.27 2.16
C VAL A 95 1.23 -13.54 3.32
N THR A 96 -0.03 -13.87 3.62
CA THR A 96 -0.72 -13.30 4.78
C THR A 96 -0.16 -13.88 6.08
N PRO A 97 -0.18 -13.12 7.20
CA PRO A 97 -0.75 -11.78 7.36
C PRO A 97 0.19 -10.66 6.90
N TYR A 98 -0.33 -9.67 6.17
CA TYR A 98 0.47 -8.52 5.72
C TYR A 98 0.96 -7.65 6.87
N TYR A 99 0.12 -7.46 7.89
CA TYR A 99 0.40 -6.65 9.08
C TYR A 99 -0.22 -7.30 10.31
N PRO A 100 0.33 -7.12 11.54
CA PRO A 100 -0.22 -7.77 12.73
C PRO A 100 -1.61 -7.23 13.07
N THR A 101 -2.56 -8.15 13.22
CA THR A 101 -3.91 -7.84 13.69
C THR A 101 -4.03 -8.17 15.18
N VAL A 102 -3.61 -7.23 16.03
CA VAL A 102 -3.59 -7.41 17.50
C VAL A 102 -4.65 -6.53 18.15
N LYS A 103 -5.37 -7.09 19.13
CA LYS A 103 -6.25 -6.31 20.01
C LYS A 103 -5.61 -6.14 21.38
N ILE A 104 -5.74 -4.95 21.95
CA ILE A 104 -5.32 -4.63 23.31
C ILE A 104 -6.55 -4.31 24.16
N THR A 105 -6.49 -4.62 25.45
CA THR A 105 -7.62 -4.50 26.37
C THR A 105 -7.34 -3.48 27.46
N VAL A 106 -8.33 -2.70 27.85
CA VAL A 106 -8.23 -1.75 28.98
C VAL A 106 -8.13 -2.53 30.29
N ASN A 107 -7.03 -2.34 31.02
CA ASN A 107 -6.77 -2.97 32.33
C ASN A 107 -6.93 -1.98 33.51
N SER A 108 -7.06 -0.68 33.22
CA SER A 108 -7.43 0.37 34.19
C SER A 108 -8.96 0.52 34.28
N HIS A 109 -9.46 1.44 35.12
CA HIS A 109 -10.90 1.74 35.18
C HIS A 109 -11.44 2.25 33.82
N SER A 110 -10.67 3.13 33.19
CA SER A 110 -10.93 3.65 31.86
C SER A 110 -9.66 4.15 31.20
N ALA A 111 -9.66 4.15 29.86
CA ALA A 111 -8.56 4.64 29.04
C ALA A 111 -9.09 5.68 28.03
N PRO A 112 -8.70 6.96 28.15
CA PRO A 112 -9.06 7.97 27.17
C PRO A 112 -8.22 7.79 25.90
N VAL A 113 -8.89 7.67 24.75
CA VAL A 113 -8.28 7.74 23.42
C VAL A 113 -8.23 9.20 22.99
N LYS A 114 -7.03 9.72 22.74
CA LYS A 114 -6.74 11.12 22.44
C LYS A 114 -6.47 11.36 20.96
N LEU A 115 -6.69 12.58 20.51
CA LEU A 115 -6.44 13.00 19.12
C LEU A 115 -4.94 13.02 18.76
N SER A 116 -4.06 13.17 19.75
CA SER A 116 -2.61 13.22 19.57
C SER A 116 -1.94 12.63 20.80
N PRO A 117 -0.69 12.13 20.68
CA PRO A 117 0.03 11.47 21.78
C PRO A 117 0.57 12.50 22.79
N LEU A 118 -0.33 13.29 23.36
CA LEU A 118 -0.05 14.27 24.41
C LEU A 118 -1.10 14.14 25.52
N PRO A 119 -0.71 14.22 26.80
CA PRO A 119 -1.65 14.17 27.92
C PRO A 119 -2.74 15.25 27.85
N SER A 120 -2.40 16.44 27.36
CA SER A 120 -3.31 17.58 27.23
C SER A 120 -4.18 17.54 25.97
N ALA A 121 -3.96 16.58 25.05
CA ALA A 121 -4.74 16.49 23.83
C ALA A 121 -6.22 16.16 24.10
N GLN A 122 -7.08 16.64 23.20
CA GLN A 122 -8.51 16.36 23.21
C GLN A 122 -8.77 14.85 23.29
N THR A 123 -9.71 14.47 24.16
CA THR A 123 -10.21 13.09 24.25
C THR A 123 -11.29 12.90 23.20
N LEU A 124 -11.12 11.89 22.34
CA LEU A 124 -12.06 11.52 21.28
C LEU A 124 -13.11 10.54 21.78
N VAL A 125 -12.67 9.52 22.52
CA VAL A 125 -13.53 8.50 23.13
C VAL A 125 -12.88 8.01 24.42
N THR A 126 -13.69 7.58 25.39
CA THR A 126 -13.20 6.92 26.61
C THR A 126 -13.63 5.46 26.59
N VAL A 127 -12.66 4.56 26.67
CA VAL A 127 -12.87 3.11 26.62
C VAL A 127 -12.85 2.58 28.04
N THR A 128 -13.83 1.77 28.41
CA THR A 128 -13.97 1.30 29.81
C THR A 128 -13.20 0.00 30.03
N ASN A 129 -12.95 -0.33 31.30
CA ASN A 129 -12.33 -1.59 31.70
C ASN A 129 -12.89 -2.80 30.93
N THR A 130 -12.03 -3.76 30.58
CA THR A 130 -12.32 -4.99 29.80
C THR A 130 -12.69 -4.81 28.33
N GLN A 131 -12.94 -3.59 27.86
CA GLN A 131 -13.15 -3.35 26.43
C GLN A 131 -11.83 -3.43 25.67
N SER A 132 -11.91 -3.87 24.41
CA SER A 132 -10.74 -4.08 23.55
C SER A 132 -10.73 -3.12 22.36
N MET A 133 -9.54 -2.71 21.95
CA MET A 133 -9.26 -1.82 20.83
C MET A 133 -8.29 -2.50 19.86
N SER A 134 -8.36 -2.13 18.59
CA SER A 134 -7.44 -2.66 17.58
C SER A 134 -6.15 -1.84 17.59
N TYR A 135 -5.02 -2.50 17.78
CA TYR A 135 -3.69 -1.89 17.85
C TYR A 135 -3.06 -1.79 16.46
N TYR A 136 -2.33 -0.69 16.21
CA TYR A 136 -1.67 -0.40 14.93
C TYR A 136 -0.17 -0.21 15.04
N GLY A 137 0.31 0.32 16.16
CA GLY A 137 1.71 0.66 16.34
C GLY A 137 1.89 1.53 17.58
N GLU A 138 3.14 1.74 17.95
CA GLU A 138 3.51 2.53 19.11
C GLU A 138 4.22 3.83 18.76
N ILE A 139 4.19 4.81 19.66
CA ILE A 139 4.96 6.04 19.54
C ILE A 139 5.34 6.54 20.93
N THR A 140 6.59 6.96 21.08
CA THR A 140 7.03 7.68 22.27
C THR A 140 6.93 9.18 22.03
N SER A 141 6.17 9.88 22.86
CA SER A 141 6.03 11.33 22.79
C SER A 141 5.98 11.91 24.21
N TYR A 142 6.72 13.00 24.43
CA TYR A 142 6.84 13.64 25.75
C TYR A 142 7.27 12.67 26.88
N GLY A 143 8.13 11.71 26.57
CA GLY A 143 8.63 10.72 27.53
C GLY A 143 7.61 9.65 27.93
N GLN A 144 6.49 9.57 27.22
CA GLN A 144 5.44 8.57 27.46
C GLN A 144 5.22 7.72 26.22
N LEU A 145 4.95 6.43 26.45
CA LEU A 145 4.59 5.48 25.40
C LEU A 145 3.08 5.55 25.13
N TRP A 146 2.73 5.68 23.87
CA TRP A 146 1.37 5.71 23.37
C TRP A 146 1.17 4.63 22.32
N TYR A 147 -0.03 4.07 22.27
CA TYR A 147 -0.44 3.16 21.21
C TYR A 147 -1.44 3.83 20.30
N TYR A 148 -1.22 3.74 18.99
CA TYR A 148 -2.20 4.15 17.99
C TYR A 148 -3.23 3.03 17.83
N VAL A 149 -4.51 3.39 18.00
CA VAL A 149 -5.60 2.43 18.11
C VAL A 149 -6.83 2.85 17.32
N TYR A 150 -7.64 1.86 16.96
CA TYR A 150 -8.98 2.04 16.44
C TYR A 150 -10.02 1.50 17.42
N PHE A 151 -11.03 2.32 17.73
CA PHE A 151 -12.15 1.94 18.57
C PHE A 151 -13.41 2.73 18.21
N GLY A 152 -14.54 2.04 18.08
CA GLY A 152 -15.84 2.69 17.91
C GLY A 152 -15.92 3.64 16.71
N GLY A 153 -15.27 3.31 15.59
CA GLY A 153 -15.27 4.17 14.40
C GLY A 153 -14.23 5.29 14.41
N THR A 154 -13.39 5.38 15.44
CA THR A 154 -12.44 6.48 15.60
C THR A 154 -11.02 5.97 15.79
N PHE A 155 -10.07 6.68 15.18
CA PHE A 155 -8.63 6.50 15.40
C PHE A 155 -8.09 7.50 16.42
N GLY A 156 -7.14 7.06 17.24
CA GLY A 156 -6.44 7.95 18.17
C GLY A 156 -5.36 7.24 18.96
N TYR A 157 -4.92 7.89 20.03
CA TYR A 157 -3.79 7.47 20.85
C TYR A 157 -4.23 7.16 22.27
N VAL A 158 -3.87 5.99 22.78
CA VAL A 158 -4.10 5.60 24.17
C VAL A 158 -2.76 5.46 24.90
N GLN A 159 -2.70 5.83 26.18
CA GLN A 159 -1.48 5.63 26.97
C GLN A 159 -1.26 4.15 27.24
N ALA A 160 -0.02 3.69 27.09
CA ALA A 160 0.34 2.28 27.22
C ALA A 160 0.10 1.72 28.63
N ASP A 161 0.12 2.56 29.67
CA ASP A 161 -0.10 2.17 31.07
C ASP A 161 -1.56 1.85 31.43
N ALA A 162 -2.52 2.28 30.59
CA ALA A 162 -3.95 2.08 30.80
C ALA A 162 -4.49 0.80 30.13
N VAL A 163 -3.64 0.07 29.40
CA VAL A 163 -4.01 -1.06 28.55
C VAL A 163 -3.00 -2.21 28.68
N THR A 164 -3.37 -3.38 28.18
CA THR A 164 -2.45 -4.50 28.04
C THR A 164 -1.38 -4.21 26.98
N GLN A 165 -0.17 -4.70 27.19
CA GLN A 165 0.89 -4.65 26.19
C GLN A 165 0.50 -5.49 24.94
N PRO A 166 0.70 -4.97 23.71
CA PRO A 166 0.48 -5.75 22.51
C PRO A 166 1.47 -6.93 22.45
N VAL A 167 0.98 -8.11 22.06
CA VAL A 167 1.82 -9.30 21.82
C VAL A 167 1.92 -9.50 20.32
N ILE A 168 3.08 -9.18 19.77
CA ILE A 168 3.34 -9.21 18.33
C ILE A 168 4.39 -10.28 18.07
N SER A 169 3.98 -11.34 17.38
CA SER A 169 4.91 -12.37 16.91
C SER A 169 5.54 -11.90 15.61
N PRO A 170 6.83 -12.20 15.35
CA PRO A 170 7.41 -11.97 14.03
C PRO A 170 6.60 -12.65 12.93
N HIS A 171 6.63 -12.07 11.73
CA HIS A 171 5.99 -12.63 10.56
C HIS A 171 6.49 -14.07 10.28
N PRO A 172 5.62 -15.01 9.87
CA PRO A 172 6.01 -16.41 9.63
C PRO A 172 7.12 -16.60 8.57
N THR A 173 7.14 -15.77 7.53
CA THR A 173 8.25 -15.72 6.57
C THR A 173 9.47 -15.09 7.24
N PRO A 174 10.64 -15.76 7.30
CA PRO A 174 11.86 -15.18 7.85
C PRO A 174 12.28 -13.90 7.11
N LEU A 175 12.93 -12.97 7.80
CA LEU A 175 13.61 -11.85 7.16
C LEU A 175 14.74 -12.40 6.25
N PRO A 176 15.02 -11.74 5.10
CA PRO A 176 16.23 -12.04 4.34
C PRO A 176 17.42 -11.93 5.30
N GLN A 177 18.08 -13.04 5.59
CA GLN A 177 19.33 -13.00 6.33
C GLN A 177 20.38 -12.51 5.35
N ASP A 178 21.15 -11.49 5.72
CA ASP A 178 22.42 -11.23 5.07
C ASP A 178 23.18 -12.56 5.06
N VAL A 179 23.42 -13.09 3.87
CA VAL A 179 24.12 -14.35 3.69
C VAL A 179 25.49 -14.15 4.33
N VAL A 180 25.68 -14.64 5.55
CA VAL A 180 27.01 -14.85 6.12
C VAL A 180 27.62 -15.89 5.20
N THR A 181 28.33 -15.42 4.18
CA THR A 181 29.08 -16.27 3.27
C THR A 181 30.04 -17.04 4.17
N PRO A 182 29.97 -18.38 4.28
CA PRO A 182 31.08 -19.13 4.83
C PRO A 182 32.32 -18.71 4.04
N PRO A 183 33.47 -18.43 4.68
CA PRO A 183 34.63 -17.86 3.98
C PRO A 183 34.93 -18.67 2.72
N GLN A 184 34.82 -18.01 1.56
CA GLN A 184 35.10 -18.63 0.28
C GLN A 184 36.57 -19.04 0.26
N THR A 185 36.81 -20.35 0.29
CA THR A 185 38.04 -20.92 -0.25
C THR A 185 38.17 -20.45 -1.71
N PRO A 186 39.32 -19.94 -2.18
CA PRO A 186 39.42 -19.36 -3.51
C PRO A 186 39.17 -20.44 -4.58
N GLU A 187 38.01 -20.42 -5.23
CA GLU A 187 37.78 -21.18 -6.46
C GLU A 187 38.22 -20.34 -7.68
N GLN A 188 39.10 -20.96 -8.44
CA GLN A 188 39.75 -20.48 -9.66
C GLN A 188 38.71 -20.22 -10.78
N PRO A 189 38.99 -19.34 -11.77
CA PRO A 189 38.00 -18.83 -12.70
C PRO A 189 37.48 -19.91 -13.64
N SER A 190 36.16 -20.11 -13.66
CA SER A 190 35.48 -20.89 -14.71
C SER A 190 34.97 -19.96 -15.80
N GLU A 191 35.19 -20.37 -17.05
CA GLU A 191 35.04 -19.62 -18.29
C GLU A 191 33.62 -19.11 -18.56
N GLN A 192 33.55 -17.94 -19.20
CA GLN A 192 32.32 -17.31 -19.68
C GLN A 192 31.70 -18.12 -20.83
N GLN A 193 30.43 -18.51 -20.68
CA GLN A 193 29.61 -18.98 -21.80
C GLN A 193 28.50 -17.95 -22.08
N PRO A 194 28.32 -17.48 -23.32
CA PRO A 194 27.35 -16.42 -23.64
C PRO A 194 25.91 -16.89 -23.43
N ALA A 195 25.14 -16.14 -22.64
CA ALA A 195 23.70 -16.32 -22.52
C ALA A 195 23.00 -15.75 -23.77
N GLU A 196 22.26 -16.60 -24.48
CA GLU A 196 21.36 -16.21 -25.57
C GLU A 196 20.20 -15.35 -25.04
N GLN A 197 20.08 -14.12 -25.55
CA GLN A 197 18.91 -13.26 -25.35
C GLN A 197 17.73 -13.81 -26.17
N GLN A 198 16.75 -14.40 -25.49
CA GLN A 198 15.42 -14.67 -26.05
C GLN A 198 14.41 -13.73 -25.39
N GLY A 199 13.62 -13.02 -26.22
CA GLY A 199 12.50 -12.20 -25.73
C GLY A 199 12.17 -10.94 -26.55
N GLY A 200 12.73 -10.76 -27.74
CA GLY A 200 12.65 -9.50 -28.49
C GLY A 200 11.70 -9.47 -29.69
N THR A 201 10.86 -10.49 -29.93
CA THR A 201 10.05 -10.58 -31.18
C THR A 201 8.54 -10.52 -30.96
N GLU A 202 8.02 -10.83 -29.77
CA GLU A 202 6.57 -10.82 -29.50
C GLU A 202 6.03 -9.42 -29.13
N ILE A 203 6.83 -8.58 -28.46
CA ILE A 203 6.43 -7.21 -28.08
C ILE A 203 6.20 -6.33 -29.32
N PHE A 204 7.04 -6.45 -30.35
CA PHE A 204 6.87 -5.69 -31.60
C PHE A 204 5.59 -6.07 -32.34
N LEU A 205 5.18 -7.34 -32.28
CA LEU A 205 3.97 -7.83 -32.95
C LEU A 205 2.71 -7.28 -32.25
N ILE A 206 2.71 -7.25 -30.92
CA ILE A 206 1.62 -6.67 -30.13
C ILE A 206 1.50 -5.17 -30.37
N ILE A 207 2.61 -4.43 -30.35
CA ILE A 207 2.62 -2.98 -30.63
C ILE A 207 2.12 -2.70 -32.06
N PHE A 208 2.57 -3.49 -33.05
CA PHE A 208 2.15 -3.32 -34.44
C PHE A 208 0.64 -3.55 -34.62
N VAL A 209 0.08 -4.61 -34.02
CA VAL A 209 -1.35 -4.91 -34.09
C VAL A 209 -2.18 -3.84 -33.37
N ALA A 210 -1.73 -3.35 -32.22
CA ALA A 210 -2.42 -2.30 -31.46
C ALA A 210 -2.48 -0.96 -32.22
N VAL A 211 -1.37 -0.56 -32.86
CA VAL A 211 -1.32 0.67 -33.67
C VAL A 211 -2.21 0.55 -34.91
N LEU A 212 -2.24 -0.62 -35.56
CA LEU A 212 -3.06 -0.85 -36.76
C LEU A 212 -4.55 -0.84 -36.42
N ALA A 213 -4.93 -1.42 -35.27
CA ALA A 213 -6.29 -1.36 -34.76
C ALA A 213 -6.73 0.08 -34.44
N ALA A 214 -5.87 0.86 -33.77
CA ALA A 214 -6.15 2.27 -33.45
C ALA A 214 -6.33 3.13 -34.71
N ALA A 215 -5.51 2.91 -35.75
CA ALA A 215 -5.61 3.62 -37.02
C ALA A 215 -6.93 3.33 -37.76
N VAL A 216 -7.38 2.07 -37.77
CA VAL A 216 -8.67 1.68 -38.38
C VAL A 216 -9.83 2.28 -37.60
N CYS A 217 -9.78 2.28 -36.27
CA CYS A 217 -10.78 2.95 -35.44
C CYS A 217 -10.84 4.45 -35.77
N LEU A 218 -9.72 5.15 -35.84
CA LEU A 218 -9.71 6.57 -36.19
C LEU A 218 -10.27 6.83 -37.59
N ALA A 219 -9.91 6.01 -38.59
CA ALA A 219 -10.40 6.16 -39.96
C ALA A 219 -11.93 5.97 -40.08
N VAL A 220 -12.52 5.09 -39.27
CA VAL A 220 -13.97 4.84 -39.26
C VAL A 220 -14.73 5.89 -38.45
N PHE A 221 -14.12 6.47 -37.42
CA PHE A 221 -14.77 7.43 -36.51
C PHE A 221 -14.49 8.91 -36.79
N LEU A 222 -13.63 9.25 -37.76
CA LEU A 222 -13.43 10.64 -38.19
C LEU A 222 -14.51 11.05 -39.22
N PRO A 223 -15.48 11.93 -38.87
CA PRO A 223 -16.45 12.45 -39.82
C PRO A 223 -15.75 13.30 -40.90
N GLY A 224 -15.87 12.88 -42.16
CA GLY A 224 -15.28 13.53 -43.31
C GLY A 224 -15.81 14.96 -43.50
N ASN A 225 -15.06 15.95 -43.03
CA ASN A 225 -15.31 17.36 -43.33
C ASN A 225 -14.86 17.68 -44.76
N VAL A 226 -15.75 17.43 -45.73
CA VAL A 226 -15.60 17.92 -47.09
C VAL A 226 -15.93 19.41 -47.09
N LYS A 227 -14.94 20.27 -46.88
CA LYS A 227 -15.12 21.72 -47.05
C LYS A 227 -15.25 22.03 -48.55
N LYS A 228 -16.45 22.38 -49.00
CA LYS A 228 -16.66 23.05 -50.30
C LYS A 228 -16.00 24.43 -50.27
N LYS A 229 -15.16 24.73 -51.25
CA LYS A 229 -14.69 26.10 -51.53
C LYS A 229 -15.74 26.77 -52.41
N ASP A 230 -16.43 27.76 -51.89
CA ASP A 230 -17.22 28.69 -52.70
C ASP A 230 -16.25 29.65 -53.40
N ALA A 231 -16.24 29.61 -54.73
CA ALA A 231 -15.53 30.58 -55.56
C ALA A 231 -16.38 31.85 -55.65
N TYR A 232 -15.89 32.92 -55.04
CA TYR A 232 -16.32 34.27 -55.31
C TYR A 232 -15.66 34.68 -56.64
N ASP A 233 -16.43 34.70 -57.72
CA ASP A 233 -16.05 35.41 -58.95
C ASP A 233 -17.03 36.57 -59.10
N LYS A 234 -16.56 37.74 -58.71
CA LYS A 234 -17.19 39.03 -58.97
C LYS A 234 -16.04 39.96 -59.34
N ASP A 235 -15.83 40.12 -60.64
CA ASP A 235 -15.37 41.33 -61.31
C ASP A 235 -15.23 41.07 -62.82
N MET A 236 -16.30 41.37 -63.57
CA MET A 236 -16.35 42.14 -64.84
C MET A 236 -17.69 41.93 -65.56
#